data_AF-A0A3B0PL46-F1
#
_entry.id   AF-A0A3B0PL46-F1
#
_cell.length_a   1.000
_cell.length_b   1.000
_cell.length_c   1.000
_cell.angle_alpha   90.00
_cell.angle_beta   90.00
_cell.angle_gamma   90.00
#
_symmetry.space_group_name_H-M   'P 1'
#
loop_
_entity.id
_entity.type
_entity.pdbx_description
1 polymer ?
#
loop_
_entity_poly.entity_id
_entity_poly.type
_entity_poly.pdbx_seq_one_letter_code
_entity_poly.pdbx_strand_id
1 'polypeptide(L)'
;MTLLDKFKGLIDEISSKELNQDQKDLAIKILEKFEDKDLEYVFQFIAQRIKTGFRFDSAPESNSQTIALLEKDDSLSFVLDENKTKENTLIIGENYDALKNLLLIERERERAGAPAKYDLIYIDPPYNTEATKNDGNSIANDKENVQATKFVYRDKYSRNGW
;
A
#
# COMPACT_ATOMS: atom_id res chain seq x y z
N MET A 1 11.75 -9.85 38.93
CA MET A 1 11.47 -10.10 37.51
C MET A 1 12.80 -10.48 36.88
N THR A 2 12.92 -11.67 36.29
CA THR A 2 14.20 -12.13 35.71
C THR A 2 14.44 -11.46 34.36
N LEU A 3 15.69 -11.51 33.88
CA LEU A 3 16.04 -10.99 32.56
C LEU A 3 15.28 -11.73 31.44
N LEU A 4 15.11 -13.05 31.60
CA LEU A 4 14.30 -13.89 30.74
C LEU A 4 12.83 -13.44 30.71
N ASP A 5 12.22 -13.18 31.88
CA ASP A 5 10.81 -12.73 31.94
C ASP A 5 10.61 -11.39 31.23
N LYS A 6 11.60 -10.49 31.33
CA LYS A 6 11.58 -9.20 30.62
C LYS A 6 11.58 -9.40 29.11
N PHE A 7 12.43 -10.28 28.57
CA PHE A 7 12.48 -10.51 27.13
C PHE A 7 11.27 -11.26 26.58
N LYS A 8 10.67 -12.15 27.36
CA LYS A 8 9.39 -12.78 27.00
C LYS A 8 8.28 -11.74 26.85
N GLY A 9 8.14 -10.84 27.84
CA GLY A 9 7.17 -9.74 27.76
C GLY A 9 7.38 -8.84 26.54
N LEU A 10 8.64 -8.53 26.22
CA LEU A 10 8.97 -7.74 25.01
C LEU A 10 8.59 -8.46 23.71
N ILE A 11 8.66 -9.80 23.64
CA ILE A 11 8.21 -10.56 22.46
C ILE A 11 6.68 -10.55 22.36
N ASP A 12 5.98 -10.71 23.48
CA ASP A 12 4.52 -10.72 23.51
C ASP A 12 3.92 -9.38 23.06
N GLU A 13 4.56 -8.27 23.41
CA GLU A 13 4.18 -6.91 23.01
C GLU A 13 4.36 -6.63 21.50
N ILE A 14 5.14 -7.44 20.77
CA ILE A 14 5.34 -7.24 19.33
C ILE A 14 4.02 -7.45 18.58
N SER A 15 3.67 -6.55 17.67
CA SER A 15 2.41 -6.67 16.92
C SER A 15 2.33 -8.00 16.15
N SER A 16 1.14 -8.58 16.08
CA SER A 16 0.84 -9.77 15.27
C SER A 16 1.10 -9.57 13.77
N LYS A 17 1.19 -8.31 13.31
CA LYS A 17 1.62 -7.96 11.96
C LYS A 17 3.12 -8.19 11.72
N GLU A 18 3.94 -8.20 12.78
CA GLU A 18 5.39 -8.43 12.69
C GLU A 18 5.79 -9.86 13.04
N LEU A 19 5.17 -10.42 14.09
CA LEU A 19 5.38 -11.78 14.55
C LEU A 19 4.02 -12.42 14.82
N ASN A 20 3.67 -13.44 14.05
CA ASN A 20 2.49 -14.24 14.35
C ASN A 20 2.72 -15.07 15.63
N GLN A 21 1.64 -15.67 16.17
CA GLN A 21 1.73 -16.38 17.44
C GLN A 21 2.74 -17.54 17.43
N ASP A 22 2.80 -18.33 16.36
CA ASP A 22 3.74 -19.45 16.24
C ASP A 22 5.20 -18.97 16.26
N GLN A 23 5.48 -17.81 15.65
CA GLN A 23 6.81 -17.21 15.64
C GLN A 23 7.18 -16.61 17.01
N LYS A 24 6.21 -16.03 17.74
CA LYS A 24 6.41 -15.59 19.13
C LYS A 24 6.73 -16.77 20.03
N ASP A 25 5.96 -17.84 19.94
CA ASP A 25 6.16 -19.05 20.73
C ASP A 25 7.53 -19.69 20.44
N LEU A 26 7.96 -19.69 19.17
CA LEU A 26 9.30 -20.14 18.79
C LEU A 26 10.40 -19.25 19.37
N ALA A 27 10.23 -17.93 19.32
CA ALA A 27 11.20 -16.98 19.87
C ALA A 27 11.36 -17.14 21.39
N ILE A 28 10.26 -17.36 22.11
CA ILE A 28 10.26 -17.65 23.55
C ILE A 28 10.99 -18.97 23.83
N LYS A 29 10.68 -20.04 23.09
CA LYS A 29 11.37 -21.34 23.22
C LYS A 29 12.86 -21.25 22.96
N ILE A 30 13.29 -20.38 22.05
CA ILE A 30 14.72 -20.14 21.79
C ILE A 30 15.34 -19.47 23.03
N LEU A 31 14.75 -18.40 23.57
CA LEU A 31 15.27 -17.71 24.75
C LEU A 31 15.43 -18.65 25.96
N GLU A 32 14.48 -19.56 26.18
CA GLU A 32 14.52 -20.53 27.28
C GLU A 32 15.69 -21.53 27.21
N LYS A 33 16.39 -21.64 26.07
CA LYS A 33 17.53 -22.54 25.89
C LYS A 33 18.89 -21.92 26.22
N PHE A 34 18.95 -20.60 26.40
CA PHE A 34 20.21 -19.89 26.62
C PHE A 34 20.36 -19.47 28.09
N GLU A 35 21.61 -19.40 28.52
CA GLU A 35 21.97 -18.86 29.84
C GLU A 35 21.80 -17.34 29.88
N ASP A 36 21.60 -16.78 31.07
CA ASP A 36 21.34 -15.35 31.27
C ASP A 36 22.39 -14.43 30.60
N LYS A 37 23.65 -14.86 30.54
CA LYS A 37 24.76 -14.13 29.91
C LYS A 37 24.59 -13.91 28.40
N ASP A 38 23.88 -14.82 27.73
CA ASP A 38 23.72 -14.84 26.28
C ASP A 38 22.34 -14.31 25.84
N LEU A 39 21.39 -14.19 26.78
CA LEU A 39 20.02 -13.77 26.49
C LEU A 39 19.92 -12.45 25.75
N GLU A 40 20.75 -11.46 26.10
CA GLU A 40 20.76 -10.16 25.42
C GLU A 40 21.14 -10.28 23.93
N TYR A 41 22.17 -11.07 23.62
CA TYR A 41 22.60 -11.29 22.24
C TYR A 41 21.56 -12.07 21.44
N VAL A 42 20.97 -13.09 22.04
CA VAL A 42 19.92 -13.91 21.41
C VAL A 42 18.66 -13.08 21.14
N PHE A 43 18.25 -12.24 22.11
CA PHE A 43 17.14 -11.32 21.92
C PHE A 43 17.41 -10.32 20.79
N GLN A 44 18.61 -9.73 20.74
CA GLN A 44 18.99 -8.83 19.66
C GLN A 44 18.98 -9.54 18.30
N PHE A 45 19.44 -10.78 18.21
CA PHE A 45 19.41 -11.56 16.97
C PHE A 45 17.97 -11.82 16.48
N ILE A 46 17.07 -12.21 17.39
CA ILE A 46 15.65 -12.39 17.10
C ILE A 46 15.04 -11.07 16.63
N ALA A 47 15.29 -9.97 17.36
CA ALA A 47 14.77 -8.65 17.04
C ALA A 47 15.35 -8.04 15.75
N GLN A 48 16.58 -8.36 15.37
CA GLN A 48 17.19 -7.89 14.12
C GLN A 48 16.56 -8.54 12.89
N ARG A 49 16.16 -9.82 12.96
CA ARG A 49 15.39 -10.47 11.87
C ARG A 49 14.05 -9.78 11.60
N ILE A 50 13.49 -9.07 12.58
CA ILE A 50 12.23 -8.31 12.47
C ILE A 50 12.41 -7.00 11.67
N LYS A 51 13.65 -6.52 11.52
CA LYS A 51 13.97 -5.20 10.96
C LYS A 51 14.45 -5.19 9.51
N THR A 52 14.47 -6.33 8.82
CA THR A 52 15.03 -6.43 7.46
C THR A 52 14.04 -6.15 6.33
N GLY A 53 12.76 -5.92 6.63
CA GLY A 53 11.72 -5.59 5.63
C GLY A 53 11.41 -4.09 5.57
N PHE A 54 10.97 -3.61 4.40
CA PHE A 54 10.38 -2.28 4.28
C PHE A 54 9.13 -2.18 5.18
N ARG A 55 9.15 -1.22 6.10
CA ARG A 55 8.03 -0.91 7.00
C ARG A 55 7.32 0.32 6.45
N PHE A 56 6.09 0.16 6.01
CA PHE A 56 5.20 1.26 5.69
C PHE A 56 4.19 1.43 6.83
N ASP A 57 3.77 2.66 7.12
CA ASP A 57 2.55 2.85 7.90
C ASP A 57 1.36 2.22 7.17
N SER A 58 0.29 1.92 7.90
CA SER A 58 -0.95 1.46 7.28
C SER A 58 -1.35 2.45 6.20
N ALA A 59 -1.42 1.98 4.96
CA ALA A 59 -2.02 2.77 3.89
C ALA A 59 -3.47 3.12 4.29
N PRO A 60 -3.97 4.33 3.96
CA PRO A 60 -5.37 4.64 4.12
C PRO A 60 -6.19 3.55 3.41
N GLU A 61 -7.03 2.83 4.14
CA GLU A 61 -7.87 1.80 3.53
C GLU A 61 -8.86 2.46 2.56
N SER A 62 -8.95 1.92 1.34
CA SER A 62 -10.02 2.31 0.42
C SER A 62 -11.36 1.99 1.08
N ASN A 63 -12.23 3.00 1.26
CA ASN A 63 -13.63 2.83 1.69
C ASN A 63 -14.25 1.63 0.95
N SER A 64 -14.58 0.58 1.70
CA SER A 64 -15.10 -0.69 1.20
C SER A 64 -16.60 -0.69 0.95
N GLN A 65 -17.30 0.42 1.23
CA GLN A 65 -18.75 0.53 1.12
C GLN A 65 -19.23 1.01 -0.26
N THR A 66 -18.32 1.40 -1.16
CA THR A 66 -18.66 1.99 -2.46
C THR A 66 -18.17 1.13 -3.61
N ILE A 67 -18.96 1.05 -4.67
CA ILE A 67 -18.60 0.39 -5.94
C ILE A 67 -18.39 1.50 -6.97
N ALA A 68 -17.25 1.46 -7.67
CA ALA A 68 -16.96 2.33 -8.79
C ALA A 68 -17.18 1.57 -10.12
N LEU A 69 -17.88 2.20 -11.07
CA LEU A 69 -18.16 1.65 -12.40
C LEU A 69 -17.60 2.59 -13.46
N LEU A 70 -17.12 2.02 -14.57
CA LEU A 70 -16.75 2.80 -15.76
C LEU A 70 -17.99 3.06 -16.62
N GLU A 71 -18.29 4.34 -16.84
CA GLU A 71 -19.34 4.78 -17.76
C GLU A 71 -18.71 5.56 -18.92
N LYS A 72 -19.23 5.34 -20.12
CA LYS A 72 -18.77 6.05 -21.32
C LYS A 72 -19.45 7.41 -21.38
N ASP A 73 -18.66 8.48 -21.41
CA ASP A 73 -19.18 9.81 -21.68
C ASP A 73 -19.37 10.01 -23.19
N ASP A 74 -20.62 9.97 -23.66
CA ASP A 74 -20.96 10.18 -25.07
C ASP A 74 -20.74 11.62 -25.54
N SER A 75 -20.83 12.60 -24.64
CA SER A 75 -20.66 14.02 -24.98
C SER A 75 -19.20 14.38 -25.26
N LEU A 76 -18.28 13.75 -24.54
CA LEU A 76 -16.82 13.92 -24.70
C LEU A 76 -16.19 12.83 -25.60
N SER A 77 -16.99 11.88 -26.08
CA SER A 77 -16.56 10.85 -27.02
C SER A 77 -16.62 11.36 -28.45
N PHE A 78 -15.47 11.53 -29.09
CA PHE A 78 -15.38 11.88 -30.51
C PHE A 78 -14.58 10.84 -31.31
N VAL A 79 -14.78 10.85 -32.63
CA VAL A 79 -14.01 10.06 -33.59
C VAL A 79 -13.40 11.05 -34.57
N LEU A 80 -12.08 11.08 -34.66
CA LEU A 80 -11.36 11.98 -35.58
C LEU A 80 -11.32 11.43 -37.02
N ASP A 81 -11.42 10.11 -37.18
CA ASP A 81 -11.41 9.42 -38.47
C ASP A 81 -12.36 8.21 -38.39
N GLU A 82 -13.43 8.24 -39.17
CA GLU A 82 -14.47 7.19 -39.20
C GLU A 82 -13.92 5.83 -39.66
N ASN A 83 -12.77 5.82 -40.35
CA ASN A 83 -12.10 4.59 -40.77
C ASN A 83 -11.17 4.01 -39.69
N LYS A 84 -10.97 4.70 -38.56
CA LYS A 84 -10.15 4.22 -37.45
C LYS A 84 -11.03 3.79 -36.28
N THR A 85 -10.66 2.67 -35.68
CA THR A 85 -11.23 2.27 -34.39
C THR A 85 -10.82 3.28 -33.31
N LYS A 86 -11.64 3.41 -32.25
CA LYS A 86 -11.29 4.21 -31.08
C LYS A 86 -10.12 3.54 -30.35
N GLU A 87 -8.90 3.94 -30.69
CA GLU A 87 -7.68 3.32 -30.15
C GLU A 87 -7.28 3.89 -28.78
N ASN A 88 -7.61 5.16 -28.51
CA ASN A 88 -7.19 5.83 -27.28
C ASN A 88 -8.39 6.07 -26.36
N THR A 89 -8.22 5.79 -25.06
CA THR A 89 -9.23 5.99 -24.02
C THR A 89 -8.68 6.89 -22.92
N LEU A 90 -9.42 7.93 -22.56
CA LEU A 90 -9.17 8.73 -21.36
C LEU A 90 -10.19 8.32 -20.29
N ILE A 91 -9.73 7.95 -19.10
CA ILE A 91 -10.59 7.65 -17.95
C ILE A 91 -10.37 8.76 -16.94
N ILE A 92 -11.47 9.35 -16.44
CA ILE A 92 -11.46 10.40 -15.44
C ILE A 92 -11.98 9.79 -14.13
N GLY A 93 -11.20 9.92 -13.06
CA GLY A 93 -11.52 9.37 -11.75
C GLY A 93 -10.27 8.99 -10.97
N GLU A 94 -10.49 8.31 -9.84
CA GLU A 94 -9.42 7.78 -9.00
C GLU A 94 -8.76 6.58 -9.72
N ASN A 95 -7.42 6.54 -9.73
CA ASN A 95 -6.66 5.61 -10.56
C ASN A 95 -6.78 4.14 -10.10
N TYR A 96 -6.87 3.88 -8.80
CA TYR A 96 -7.06 2.56 -8.23
C TYR A 96 -8.42 1.97 -8.59
N ASP A 97 -9.49 2.78 -8.54
CA ASP A 97 -10.83 2.35 -8.95
C ASP A 97 -10.92 2.10 -10.48
N ALA A 98 -10.28 2.96 -11.28
CA ALA A 98 -10.17 2.76 -12.72
C ALA A 98 -9.42 1.47 -13.08
N LEU A 99 -8.25 1.23 -12.47
CA LEU A 99 -7.43 0.04 -12.71
C LEU A 99 -8.14 -1.26 -12.28
N LYS A 100 -8.92 -1.24 -11.20
CA LYS A 100 -9.75 -2.39 -10.80
C LYS A 100 -10.79 -2.75 -11.86
N ASN A 101 -11.48 -1.75 -12.43
CA ASN A 101 -12.44 -1.98 -13.49
C ASN A 101 -11.75 -2.49 -14.77
N LEU A 102 -10.60 -1.91 -15.15
CA LEU A 102 -9.82 -2.36 -16.30
C LEU A 102 -9.31 -3.80 -16.13
N LEU A 103 -8.90 -4.19 -14.92
CA LEU A 103 -8.50 -5.56 -14.62
C LEU A 103 -9.62 -6.56 -14.92
N LEU A 104 -10.86 -6.23 -14.57
CA LEU A 104 -12.02 -7.06 -14.88
C LEU A 104 -12.25 -7.16 -16.40
N ILE A 105 -12.17 -6.05 -17.11
CA ILE A 105 -12.36 -5.99 -18.58
C ILE A 105 -11.31 -6.85 -19.29
N GLU A 106 -10.04 -6.74 -18.92
CA GLU A 106 -8.98 -7.54 -19.55
C GLU A 106 -9.10 -9.03 -19.22
N ARG A 107 -9.52 -9.39 -17.99
CA ARG A 107 -9.79 -10.80 -17.65
C ARG A 107 -10.87 -11.41 -18.54
N GLU A 108 -11.92 -10.67 -18.87
CA GLU A 108 -12.96 -11.15 -19.79
C GLU A 108 -12.44 -11.28 -21.23
N ARG A 109 -11.54 -10.40 -21.66
CA ARG A 109 -10.86 -10.53 -22.96
C ARG A 109 -9.95 -11.76 -23.02
N GLU A 110 -9.16 -12.00 -21.98
CA GLU A 110 -8.31 -13.20 -21.88
C GLU A 110 -9.16 -14.48 -21.91
N ARG A 111 -10.31 -14.50 -21.22
CA ARG A 111 -11.27 -15.62 -21.28
C ARG A 111 -11.81 -15.85 -22.70
N ALA A 112 -11.99 -14.78 -23.46
CA ALA A 112 -12.38 -14.84 -24.87
C ALA A 112 -11.22 -15.22 -25.82
N GLY A 113 -10.02 -15.51 -25.28
CA GLY A 113 -8.85 -15.91 -26.05
C GLY A 113 -8.09 -14.75 -26.70
N ALA A 114 -8.40 -13.50 -26.34
CA ALA A 114 -7.68 -12.33 -26.82
C ALA A 114 -6.43 -12.06 -25.94
N PRO A 115 -5.29 -11.64 -26.53
CA PRO A 115 -4.11 -11.28 -25.77
C PRO A 115 -4.32 -9.97 -24.99
N ALA A 116 -3.61 -9.83 -23.86
CA ALA A 116 -3.54 -8.59 -23.10
C ALA A 116 -2.99 -7.45 -23.99
N LYS A 117 -3.56 -6.24 -23.86
CA LYS A 117 -3.26 -5.10 -24.74
C LYS A 117 -2.24 -4.09 -24.20
N TYR A 118 -1.52 -4.40 -23.13
CA TYR A 118 -0.60 -3.45 -22.50
C TYR A 118 0.85 -3.92 -22.60
N ASP A 119 1.62 -3.26 -23.47
CA ASP A 119 3.06 -3.55 -23.63
C ASP A 119 3.95 -2.64 -22.76
N LEU A 120 3.50 -1.42 -22.47
CA LEU A 120 4.25 -0.40 -21.74
C LEU A 120 3.33 0.39 -20.79
N ILE A 121 3.80 0.59 -19.56
CA ILE A 121 3.16 1.46 -18.57
C ILE A 121 4.15 2.57 -18.20
N TYR A 122 3.79 3.82 -18.47
CA TYR A 122 4.51 5.00 -18.02
C TYR A 122 3.68 5.71 -16.94
N ILE A 123 4.28 5.97 -15.78
CA ILE A 123 3.67 6.72 -14.68
C ILE A 123 4.65 7.79 -14.20
N ASP A 124 4.11 8.98 -13.94
CA ASP A 124 4.82 10.10 -13.30
C ASP A 124 4.14 10.39 -11.95
N PRO A 125 4.38 9.55 -10.92
CA PRO A 125 3.69 9.66 -9.64
C PRO A 125 4.22 10.85 -8.82
N PRO A 126 3.45 11.33 -7.81
CA PRO A 126 3.93 12.37 -6.92
C PRO A 126 5.20 11.92 -6.16
N TYR A 127 6.27 12.72 -6.25
CA TYR A 127 7.57 12.40 -5.66
C TYR A 127 7.69 12.69 -4.15
N ASN A 128 6.60 13.13 -3.50
CA ASN A 128 6.54 13.48 -2.07
C ASN A 128 7.67 14.43 -1.61
N THR A 129 8.00 15.44 -2.44
CA THR A 129 9.01 16.45 -2.09
C THR A 129 8.44 17.51 -1.15
N GLU A 130 9.29 18.27 -0.47
CA GLU A 130 8.84 19.42 0.35
C GLU A 130 8.09 20.47 -0.48
N ALA A 131 8.47 20.67 -1.74
CA ALA A 131 7.73 21.55 -2.66
C ALA A 131 6.31 21.03 -2.93
N THR A 132 6.13 19.71 -2.99
CA THR A 132 4.82 19.05 -3.15
C THR A 132 3.89 19.28 -1.94
N LYS A 133 4.43 19.69 -0.77
CA LYS A 133 3.62 20.07 0.40
C LYS A 133 2.69 21.24 0.13
N ASN A 134 3.15 22.21 -0.66
CA ASN A 134 2.40 23.43 -0.97
C ASN A 134 1.52 23.29 -2.22
N ASP A 135 1.73 22.24 -3.00
CA ASP A 135 1.04 21.96 -4.27
C ASP A 135 -0.05 20.86 -4.14
N GLY A 136 -0.17 20.27 -2.94
CA GLY A 136 -1.17 19.26 -2.60
C GLY A 136 -2.47 19.85 -2.05
N ASN A 137 -3.58 19.17 -2.26
CA ASN A 137 -4.91 19.60 -1.84
C ASN A 137 -4.99 19.71 -0.30
N SER A 138 -5.17 20.92 0.23
CA SER A 138 -5.25 21.20 1.67
C SER A 138 -6.53 20.66 2.33
N ILE A 139 -7.45 20.12 1.53
CA ILE A 139 -8.76 19.60 1.93
C ILE A 139 -8.66 18.21 2.57
N ALA A 140 -7.59 17.45 2.30
CA ALA A 140 -7.29 16.15 2.92
C ALA A 140 -6.51 16.26 4.24
N ASN A 141 -6.58 17.42 4.91
CA ASN A 141 -5.86 17.62 6.16
C ASN A 141 -6.66 16.99 7.31
N ASP A 142 -6.44 15.70 7.56
CA ASP A 142 -7.00 14.95 8.70
C ASP A 142 -6.46 15.44 10.07
N LYS A 143 -5.96 16.69 10.14
CA LYS A 143 -5.38 17.34 11.32
C LYS A 143 -4.16 16.63 11.90
N GLU A 144 -3.52 15.73 11.15
CA GLU A 144 -2.27 15.10 11.58
C GLU A 144 -1.06 15.98 11.25
N ASN A 145 -0.25 16.26 12.27
CA ASN A 145 0.96 17.07 12.14
C ASN A 145 2.10 16.19 11.60
N VAL A 146 2.09 15.98 10.27
CA VAL A 146 3.03 15.08 9.59
C VAL A 146 4.42 15.72 9.45
N GLN A 147 5.42 15.17 10.14
CA GLN A 147 6.82 15.58 10.01
C GLN A 147 7.49 15.00 8.75
N ALA A 148 8.40 15.76 8.13
CA ALA A 148 9.07 15.45 6.86
C ALA A 148 10.04 14.25 6.90
N THR A 149 10.31 13.68 8.08
CA THR A 149 11.20 12.53 8.26
C THR A 149 10.53 11.19 7.96
N LYS A 150 9.23 11.17 7.62
CA LYS A 150 8.44 9.97 7.37
C LYS A 150 7.86 10.01 5.96
N PHE A 151 7.98 8.91 5.22
CA PHE A 151 7.31 8.78 3.94
C PHE A 151 5.80 8.76 4.19
N VAL A 152 5.09 9.75 3.67
CA VAL A 152 3.63 9.86 3.77
C VAL A 152 3.08 10.02 2.37
N TYR A 153 2.15 9.12 2.01
CA TYR A 153 1.42 9.23 0.76
C TYR A 153 0.51 10.45 0.84
N ARG A 154 0.86 11.51 0.11
CA ARG A 154 0.03 12.70 -0.04
C ARG A 154 -0.70 12.57 -1.37
N ASP A 155 -1.95 12.15 -1.29
CA ASP A 155 -2.83 12.14 -2.45
C ASP A 155 -3.19 13.57 -2.85
N LYS A 156 -2.87 13.96 -4.09
CA LYS A 156 -3.24 15.26 -4.66
C LYS A 156 -4.74 15.34 -4.97
N TYR A 157 -5.41 14.19 -5.11
CA TYR A 157 -6.80 14.05 -5.53
C TYR A 157 -7.61 13.21 -4.53
N SER A 158 -7.45 13.51 -3.24
CA SER A 158 -8.22 12.82 -2.21
C SER A 158 -9.72 12.82 -2.53
N ARG A 159 -10.39 11.77 -2.06
CA ARG A 159 -11.82 11.47 -2.23
C ARG A 159 -12.78 12.59 -1.79
N ASN A 160 -12.25 13.67 -1.20
CA ASN A 160 -13.00 14.81 -0.70
C ASN A 160 -13.06 15.97 -1.71
N GLY A 161 -12.52 15.77 -2.92
CA GLY A 161 -12.33 16.84 -3.91
C GLY A 161 -12.72 16.45 -5.33
N TRP A 162 -13.92 15.90 -5.51
CA TRP A 162 -14.81 16.11 -6.67
C TRP A 162 -16.26 16.07 -6.17
#